data_AF-A0A847E3Q3-F1
#
_entry.id   AF-A0A847E3Q3-F1
#
_cell.length_a   1.000
_cell.length_b   1.000
_cell.length_c   1.000
_cell.angle_alpha   90.00
_cell.angle_beta   90.00
_cell.angle_gamma   90.00
#
_symmetry.space_group_name_H-M   'P 1'
#
loop_
_entity.id
_entity.type
_entity.pdbx_description
1 polymer ?
#
loop_
_entity_poly.entity_id
_entity_poly.type
_entity_poly.pdbx_seq_one_letter_code
_entity_poly.pdbx_strand_id
1 'polypeptide(L)'
;MFIVINEDKVKIGRTLKSINKKLKTSFKKDEFKKYNSDYVLNVSNEDLDFKRDSNELNRVFVSKLYKKDIHNLINYGFFTITIILMLIILTSVSSTSETLSMLLQQLEMVVIK
;
A
#
# COMPACT_ATOMS: atom_id res chain seq x y z
N MET A 1 -30.57 -15.84 -4.70
CA MET A 1 -29.44 -16.27 -3.81
C MET A 1 -28.29 -16.85 -4.65
N PHE A 2 -27.05 -16.96 -4.15
CA PHE A 2 -25.94 -17.64 -4.85
C PHE A 2 -25.57 -18.94 -4.13
N ILE A 3 -25.53 -20.03 -4.87
CA ILE A 3 -25.33 -21.39 -4.36
C ILE A 3 -24.23 -22.04 -5.19
N VAL A 4 -23.20 -22.55 -4.52
CA VAL A 4 -22.15 -23.36 -5.12
C VAL A 4 -22.24 -24.74 -4.50
N ILE A 5 -22.40 -25.75 -5.35
CA ILE A 5 -22.46 -27.15 -4.98
C ILE A 5 -21.13 -27.75 -5.44
N ASN A 6 -20.45 -28.39 -4.49
CA ASN A 6 -19.30 -29.22 -4.76
C ASN A 6 -19.55 -30.61 -4.16
N GLU A 7 -18.72 -31.59 -4.53
CA GLU A 7 -18.87 -33.00 -4.14
C GLU A 7 -19.02 -33.18 -2.63
N ASP A 8 -18.29 -32.40 -1.84
CA ASP A 8 -18.31 -32.53 -0.39
C ASP A 8 -19.39 -31.69 0.31
N LYS A 9 -19.65 -30.48 -0.20
CA LYS A 9 -20.40 -29.44 0.55
C LYS A 9 -21.11 -28.45 -0.37
N VAL A 10 -22.28 -28.02 0.10
CA VAL A 10 -23.00 -26.87 -0.47
C VAL A 10 -22.63 -25.59 0.27
N LYS A 11 -22.30 -24.53 -0.47
CA LYS A 11 -22.00 -23.20 0.06
C LYS A 11 -22.96 -22.18 -0.51
N ILE A 12 -23.58 -21.41 0.39
CA ILE A 12 -24.59 -20.42 0.07
C ILE A 12 -24.09 -19.02 0.47
N GLY A 13 -24.41 -18.02 -0.36
CA GLY A 13 -24.17 -16.60 -0.12
C GLY A 13 -25.32 -15.74 -0.66
N ARG A 14 -25.60 -14.61 0.00
CA ARG A 14 -26.65 -13.67 -0.44
C ARG A 14 -26.28 -12.93 -1.73
N THR A 15 -24.99 -12.69 -1.94
CA THR A 15 -24.43 -11.97 -3.10
C THR A 15 -23.25 -12.73 -3.70
N LEU A 16 -22.94 -12.46 -4.97
CA LEU A 16 -21.76 -13.03 -5.65
C LEU A 16 -20.45 -12.70 -4.90
N LYS A 17 -20.35 -11.48 -4.38
CA LYS A 17 -19.18 -11.06 -3.57
C LYS A 17 -19.04 -11.89 -2.30
N SER A 18 -20.17 -12.25 -1.66
CA SER A 18 -20.17 -13.08 -0.46
C SER A 18 -19.68 -14.49 -0.74
N ILE A 19 -20.12 -15.11 -1.85
CA ILE A 19 -19.70 -16.47 -2.20
C ILE A 19 -18.23 -16.53 -2.62
N ASN A 20 -17.78 -15.57 -3.43
CA ASN A 20 -16.38 -15.46 -3.85
C ASN A 20 -15.44 -15.23 -2.67
N LYS A 21 -15.82 -14.37 -1.71
CA LYS A 21 -15.06 -14.18 -0.47
C LYS A 21 -14.97 -15.46 0.37
N LYS A 22 -16.07 -16.20 0.47
CA LYS A 22 -16.15 -17.43 1.28
C LYS A 22 -15.35 -18.58 0.67
N LEU A 23 -15.30 -18.67 -0.65
CA LEU A 23 -14.59 -19.72 -1.39
C LEU A 23 -13.17 -19.33 -1.80
N LYS A 24 -12.77 -18.07 -1.59
CA LYS A 24 -11.49 -17.48 -2.07
C LYS A 24 -11.33 -17.56 -3.59
N THR A 25 -12.43 -17.48 -4.32
CA THR A 25 -12.47 -17.57 -5.79
C THR A 25 -12.95 -16.27 -6.44
N SER A 26 -12.90 -16.22 -7.76
CA SER A 26 -13.40 -15.10 -8.58
C SER A 26 -14.48 -15.54 -9.57
N PHE A 27 -15.50 -16.28 -9.11
CA PHE A 27 -16.59 -16.70 -10.00
C PHE A 27 -17.32 -15.49 -10.58
N LYS A 28 -17.67 -15.61 -11.87
CA LYS A 28 -18.49 -14.62 -12.58
C LYS A 28 -19.95 -15.03 -12.53
N LYS A 29 -20.86 -14.06 -12.61
CA LYS A 29 -22.30 -14.32 -12.58
C LYS A 29 -22.74 -15.25 -13.72
N ASP A 30 -22.12 -15.13 -14.88
CA ASP A 30 -22.44 -15.86 -16.10
C ASP A 30 -22.10 -17.37 -16.00
N GLU A 31 -21.25 -17.73 -15.03
CA GLU A 31 -20.90 -19.12 -14.76
C GLU A 31 -22.00 -19.83 -13.96
N PHE A 32 -22.90 -19.08 -13.31
CA PHE A 32 -24.01 -19.65 -12.56
C PHE A 32 -25.22 -19.86 -13.46
N LYS A 33 -25.84 -21.03 -13.34
CA LYS A 33 -27.15 -21.29 -13.93
C LYS A 33 -28.22 -20.60 -13.09
N LYS A 34 -29.08 -19.82 -13.73
CA LYS A 34 -30.19 -19.16 -13.06
C LYS A 34 -31.38 -20.13 -12.95
N TYR A 35 -31.80 -20.41 -11.72
CA TYR A 35 -33.00 -21.16 -11.39
C TYR A 35 -33.93 -20.23 -10.59
N ASN A 36 -34.96 -19.70 -11.25
CA ASN A 36 -35.88 -18.71 -10.68
C ASN A 36 -35.14 -17.48 -10.10
N SER A 37 -35.16 -17.32 -8.78
CA SER A 37 -34.50 -16.24 -8.03
C SER A 37 -33.02 -16.56 -7.70
N ASP A 38 -32.61 -17.82 -7.88
CA ASP A 38 -31.34 -18.35 -7.41
C ASP A 38 -30.36 -18.60 -8.55
N TYR A 39 -29.08 -18.47 -8.22
CA TYR A 39 -27.94 -18.69 -9.09
C TYR A 39 -27.17 -19.88 -8.53
N VAL A 40 -27.15 -20.98 -9.28
CA VAL A 40 -26.57 -22.26 -8.85
C VAL A 40 -25.41 -22.63 -9.77
N LEU A 41 -24.28 -22.97 -9.17
CA LEU A 41 -23.10 -23.47 -9.86
C LEU A 41 -22.76 -24.85 -9.27
N ASN A 42 -22.64 -25.85 -10.14
CA ASN A 42 -22.05 -27.13 -9.79
C ASN A 42 -20.62 -27.14 -10.30
N VAL A 43 -19.66 -27.43 -9.42
CA VAL A 43 -18.22 -27.40 -9.72
C VAL A 43 -17.56 -28.56 -9.00
N SER A 44 -16.57 -29.20 -9.63
CA SER A 44 -15.78 -30.25 -8.97
C SER A 44 -14.83 -29.65 -7.93
N ASN A 45 -14.22 -30.50 -7.11
CA ASN A 45 -13.18 -30.07 -6.17
C ASN A 45 -11.94 -29.55 -6.90
N GLU A 46 -11.54 -30.23 -7.98
CA GLU A 46 -10.38 -29.87 -8.81
C GLU A 46 -10.58 -28.51 -9.49
N ASP A 47 -11.75 -28.26 -10.09
CA ASP A 47 -12.06 -26.98 -10.73
C ASP A 47 -12.13 -25.83 -9.71
N LEU A 48 -12.64 -26.11 -8.51
CA LEU A 48 -12.70 -25.13 -7.44
C LEU A 48 -11.29 -24.73 -6.97
N ASP A 49 -10.40 -25.70 -6.82
CA ASP A 49 -9.01 -25.46 -6.41
C ASP A 49 -8.23 -24.74 -7.51
N PHE A 50 -8.39 -25.12 -8.77
CA PHE A 50 -7.83 -24.38 -9.90
C PHE A 50 -8.27 -22.90 -9.89
N LYS A 51 -9.56 -22.64 -9.61
CA LYS A 51 -10.10 -21.27 -9.54
C LYS A 51 -9.51 -20.49 -8.36
N ARG A 52 -9.23 -21.15 -7.23
CA ARG A 52 -8.57 -20.54 -6.07
C ARG A 52 -7.14 -20.17 -6.39
N ASP A 53 -6.39 -21.08 -6.99
CA ASP A 53 -4.99 -20.87 -7.34
C ASP A 53 -4.85 -19.75 -8.36
N SER A 54 -5.70 -19.72 -9.39
CA SER A 54 -5.74 -18.63 -10.36
C SER A 54 -6.03 -17.28 -9.70
N ASN A 55 -6.96 -17.23 -8.76
CA ASN A 55 -7.29 -16.01 -8.03
C ASN A 55 -6.15 -15.56 -7.11
N GLU A 56 -5.44 -16.49 -6.47
CA GLU A 56 -4.27 -16.19 -5.66
C GLU A 56 -3.10 -15.69 -6.51
N LEU A 57 -2.84 -16.31 -7.66
CA LEU A 57 -1.81 -15.89 -8.59
C LEU A 57 -2.06 -14.46 -9.06
N ASN A 58 -3.29 -14.14 -9.44
CA ASN A 58 -3.71 -12.78 -9.81
C ASN A 58 -3.50 -11.79 -8.65
N ARG A 59 -3.87 -12.17 -7.43
CA ARG A 59 -3.65 -11.32 -6.24
C ARG A 59 -2.17 -11.05 -6.01
N VAL A 60 -1.32 -12.07 -6.15
CA VAL A 60 0.13 -11.95 -5.99
C VAL A 60 0.74 -11.09 -7.09
N PHE A 61 0.26 -11.22 -8.32
CA PHE A 61 0.73 -10.39 -9.43
C PHE A 61 0.38 -8.92 -9.22
N VAL A 62 -0.87 -8.62 -8.91
CA VAL A 62 -1.32 -7.25 -8.58
C VAL A 62 -0.56 -6.73 -7.36
N SER A 63 -0.40 -7.51 -6.30
CA SER A 63 0.33 -7.04 -5.11
C SER A 63 1.82 -6.79 -5.38
N LYS A 64 2.43 -7.49 -6.33
CA LYS A 64 3.81 -7.21 -6.78
C LYS A 64 3.90 -5.98 -7.66
N LEU A 65 2.97 -5.76 -8.58
CA LEU A 65 2.92 -4.55 -9.43
C LEU A 65 2.63 -3.28 -8.62
N TYR A 66 1.71 -3.38 -7.66
CA TYR A 66 1.30 -2.26 -6.81
C TYR A 66 1.95 -2.28 -5.43
N LYS A 67 3.03 -3.06 -5.25
CA LYS A 67 3.85 -2.96 -4.05
C LYS A 67 4.51 -1.59 -4.10
N LYS A 68 3.81 -0.60 -3.53
CA LYS A 68 4.33 0.73 -3.30
C LYS A 68 5.58 0.50 -2.46
N ASP A 69 6.75 0.76 -3.02
CA ASP A 69 8.01 0.65 -2.32
C ASP A 69 7.97 1.61 -1.13
N ILE A 70 7.50 1.11 0.01
CA ILE A 70 7.50 1.80 1.29
C ILE A 70 8.94 2.23 1.62
N HIS A 71 9.92 1.47 1.13
CA HIS A 71 11.31 1.83 1.21
C HIS A 71 11.63 3.17 0.52
N ASN A 72 11.05 3.44 -0.66
CA ASN A 72 11.23 4.72 -1.35
C ASN A 72 10.61 5.86 -0.56
N LEU A 73 9.42 5.67 0.05
CA LEU A 73 8.78 6.71 0.85
C LEU A 73 9.62 7.06 2.10
N ILE A 74 10.15 6.05 2.79
CA ILE A 74 11.03 6.25 3.95
C ILE A 74 12.34 6.94 3.52
N ASN A 75 12.93 6.53 2.40
CA ASN A 75 14.17 7.13 1.88
C ASN A 75 13.94 8.60 1.50
N TYR A 76 12.86 8.93 0.79
CA TYR A 76 12.52 10.31 0.47
C TYR A 76 12.28 11.15 1.73
N GLY A 77 11.57 10.61 2.72
CA GLY A 77 11.37 11.28 4.01
C GLY A 77 12.70 11.57 4.71
N PHE A 78 13.60 10.58 4.76
CA PHE A 78 14.92 10.72 5.35
C PHE A 78 15.76 11.79 4.62
N PHE A 79 15.83 11.75 3.29
CA PHE A 79 16.55 12.77 2.51
C PHE A 79 16.00 14.18 2.76
N THR A 80 14.68 14.33 2.83
CA THR A 80 14.03 15.63 3.05
C THR A 80 14.39 16.21 4.42
N ILE A 81 14.33 15.38 5.47
CA ILE A 81 14.73 15.78 6.84
C ILE A 81 16.21 16.17 6.87
N THR A 82 17.06 15.40 6.19
CA THR A 82 18.51 15.66 6.15
C THR A 82 18.83 17.00 5.48
N ILE A 83 18.15 17.32 4.37
CA ILE A 83 18.30 18.61 3.67
C ILE A 83 17.85 19.76 4.57
N ILE A 84 16.71 19.62 5.25
CA ILE A 84 16.22 20.66 6.18
C ILE A 84 17.23 20.90 7.31
N LEU A 85 17.77 19.83 7.90
CA LEU A 85 18.79 19.94 8.94
C LEU A 85 20.05 20.65 8.43
N MET A 86 20.49 20.35 7.21
CA MET A 86 21.65 20.98 6.61
C MET A 86 21.44 22.48 6.41
N LEU A 87 20.25 22.88 5.95
CA LEU A 87 19.89 24.29 5.78
C LEU A 87 19.85 25.04 7.11
N ILE A 88 19.33 24.43 8.17
CA ILE A 88 19.32 25.04 9.52
C ILE A 88 20.74 25.24 10.03
N ILE A 89 21.62 24.25 9.87
CA ILE A 89 23.03 24.37 10.30
C ILE A 89 23.73 25.47 9.50
N LEU A 90 23.50 25.54 8.19
CA LEU A 90 24.11 26.55 7.34
C LEU A 90 23.69 27.97 7.77
N THR A 91 22.40 28.20 8.03
CA THR A 91 21.92 29.52 8.46
C THR A 91 22.38 29.89 9.87
N SER A 92 22.47 28.91 10.79
CA SER A 92 23.00 29.15 12.14
C SER A 92 24.49 29.45 12.16
N VAL A 93 25.27 28.81 11.29
CA VAL A 93 26.71 29.06 11.17
C VAL A 93 26.96 30.46 10.59
N SER A 94 26.21 30.85 9.55
CA SER A 94 26.32 32.19 8.95
C SER A 94 25.99 33.31 9.95
N SER A 95 24.91 33.17 10.73
CA SER A 95 24.54 34.18 11.72
C SER A 95 25.55 34.30 12.87
N THR A 96 26.16 33.19 13.28
CA THR A 96 27.20 33.19 14.31
C THR A 96 28.49 33.86 13.80
N SER A 97 28.82 33.67 12.52
CA SER A 97 29.98 34.33 11.89
C SER A 97 29.80 35.86 11.81
N GLU A 98 28.62 36.32 11.43
CA GLU A 98 28.31 37.76 11.35
C GLU A 98 28.37 38.42 12.73
N THR A 99 27.76 37.81 13.75
CA THR A 99 27.80 38.34 15.12
C THR A 99 29.22 38.41 15.69
N LEU A 100 30.06 37.41 15.43
CA LEU A 100 31.46 37.43 15.85
C LEU A 100 32.25 38.55 15.16
N SER A 101 32.03 38.75 13.86
CA SER A 101 32.70 39.82 13.10
C SER A 101 32.33 41.22 13.62
N MET A 102 31.06 41.44 13.98
CA MET A 102 30.60 42.70 14.57
C MET A 102 31.23 42.96 15.95
N LEU A 103 31.34 41.92 16.79
CA LEU A 103 31.96 42.04 18.12
C LEU A 103 33.46 42.35 18.02
N LEU A 104 34.17 41.71 17.08
CA LEU A 104 35.59 41.99 16.82
C LEU A 104 35.80 43.44 16.36
N GLN A 105 34.96 43.92 15.43
CA GLN A 105 35.02 45.31 14.96
C GLN A 105 34.74 46.33 16.08
N GLN A 106 33.79 46.03 16.97
CA GLN A 106 33.52 46.88 18.14
C GLN A 106 34.71 46.91 19.10
N LEU A 107 35.36 45.77 19.34
CA LEU A 107 36.55 45.69 20.18
C LEU A 107 37.72 46.50 19.58
N GLU A 108 37.96 46.41 18.28
CA GLU A 108 39.00 47.21 17.60
C GLU A 108 38.75 48.72 17.77
N MET A 109 37.50 49.18 17.61
CA MET A 109 37.15 50.59 17.80
C MET A 109 37.35 51.08 19.25
N VAL A 110 37.25 50.18 20.24
CA VAL A 110 37.45 50.52 21.66
C VAL A 110 38.92 50.50 22.04
N VAL A 111 39.71 49.57 21.49
CA VAL A 111 41.14 49.41 21.82
C VAL A 111 42.03 50.45 21.14
N ILE A 112 41.60 51.01 19.99
CA ILE A 112 42.36 52.03 19.23
C ILE A 112 42.07 53.47 19.72
N LYS A 113 41.13 53.66 20.65
CA LYS A 113 40.87 54.94 21.34
C LYS A 113 41.71 55.08 22.59
#